data_AF-A0A7L4Q9E1-F1
#
_entry.id   AF-A0A7L4Q9E1-F1
#
_cell.length_a   1.000
_cell.length_b   1.000
_cell.length_c   1.000
_cell.angle_alpha   90.00
_cell.angle_beta   90.00
_cell.angle_gamma   90.00
#
_symmetry.space_group_name_H-M   'P 1'
#
loop_
_entity.id
_entity.type
_entity.pdbx_description
1 polymer ?
#
loop_
_entity_poly.entity_id
_entity_poly.type
_entity_poly.pdbx_seq_one_letter_code
_entity_poly.pdbx_strand_id
1 'polypeptide(L)'
;MIPDHCKDVSMRRVDFDLDAEEIAHQMKGRKAYTRTDHLILVNGEDMAVVRVMKENTKELFKPIIGFEIVSLPNNTVFVKDERVDVLNPSHLARLAEEHAGKVVVVEGMFNHVSFVKDIVPIKLRVLDTVPPSPSKLSCLVENALASGYIDLPILPILEEIDLNELAKGVKNEGVIFPCKASNMSSDKRYFFLDETPELDIETDLIGCDLSARIFRSIYKKEPGLVNICPWDLAPRDGIPTIVKCCKVKSDHLIDENIVVVQWGASVREVTEAINAFFDQWEVDSTP
;
A
#
# COMPACT_ATOMS: atom_id res chain seq x y z
N MET A 1 10.35 -13.91 -1.65
CA MET A 1 10.49 -14.65 -0.38
C MET A 1 10.44 -13.70 0.81
N ILE A 2 9.48 -13.94 1.70
CA ILE A 2 9.35 -13.36 3.04
C ILE A 2 9.17 -14.55 4.00
N PRO A 3 9.85 -14.58 5.15
CA PRO A 3 9.54 -15.57 6.20
C PRO A 3 8.12 -15.37 6.74
N ASP A 4 7.39 -16.47 6.95
CA ASP A 4 6.03 -16.44 7.50
C ASP A 4 5.94 -15.63 8.81
N HIS A 5 6.99 -15.70 9.64
CA HIS A 5 7.09 -14.88 10.84
C HIS A 5 8.55 -14.69 11.26
N CYS A 6 8.85 -13.56 11.91
CA CYS A 6 10.18 -13.27 12.46
C CYS A 6 10.72 -14.32 13.46
N LYS A 7 9.85 -15.12 14.10
CA LYS A 7 10.25 -16.20 15.02
C LYS A 7 10.82 -17.43 14.30
N ASP A 8 10.62 -17.49 12.99
CA ASP A 8 11.15 -18.54 12.13
C ASP A 8 12.52 -18.13 11.55
N VAL A 9 13.00 -16.94 11.90
CA VAL A 9 14.32 -16.40 11.57
C VAL A 9 15.21 -16.38 12.81
N SER A 10 16.46 -16.82 12.68
CA SER A 10 17.46 -16.75 13.75
C SER A 10 18.73 -16.10 13.27
N MET A 11 19.14 -15.01 13.91
CA MET A 11 20.42 -14.35 13.67
C MET A 11 21.52 -14.99 14.53
N ARG A 12 22.67 -15.30 13.91
CA ARG A 12 23.82 -15.93 14.55
C ARG A 12 25.10 -15.23 14.17
N ARG A 13 25.86 -14.80 15.19
CA ARG A 13 27.23 -14.34 15.00
C ARG A 13 28.15 -15.54 14.83
N VAL A 14 29.03 -15.47 13.85
CA VAL A 14 29.98 -16.53 13.50
C VAL A 14 31.38 -15.96 13.31
N ASP A 15 32.37 -16.83 13.35
CA ASP A 15 33.81 -16.54 13.29
C ASP A 15 34.49 -17.13 12.04
N PHE A 16 33.70 -17.48 11.02
CA PHE A 16 34.15 -18.04 9.75
C PHE A 16 33.65 -17.19 8.57
N ASP A 17 34.34 -17.27 7.44
CA ASP A 17 34.04 -16.48 6.24
C ASP A 17 32.69 -16.88 5.63
N LEU A 18 31.90 -15.89 5.20
CA LEU A 18 30.56 -16.09 4.68
C LEU A 18 30.55 -16.39 3.17
N ASP A 19 31.34 -17.38 2.76
CA ASP A 19 31.31 -17.95 1.41
C ASP A 19 30.55 -19.27 1.34
N ALA A 20 30.25 -19.72 0.12
CA ALA A 20 29.41 -20.89 -0.09
C ALA A 20 30.04 -22.19 0.41
N GLU A 21 31.37 -22.34 0.30
CA GLU A 21 32.07 -23.56 0.70
C GLU A 21 32.14 -23.69 2.21
N GLU A 22 32.49 -22.59 2.89
CA GLU A 22 32.62 -22.57 4.34
C GLU A 22 31.25 -22.68 5.02
N ILE A 23 30.22 -21.98 4.51
CA ILE A 23 28.83 -22.18 5.00
C ILE A 23 28.43 -23.64 4.86
N ALA A 24 28.69 -24.28 3.71
CA ALA A 24 28.36 -25.68 3.48
C ALA A 24 29.11 -26.63 4.43
N HIS A 25 30.37 -26.33 4.74
CA HIS A 25 31.14 -27.06 5.74
C HIS A 25 30.51 -26.93 7.13
N GLN A 26 30.22 -25.70 7.55
CA GLN A 26 29.73 -25.38 8.88
C GLN A 26 28.30 -25.85 9.15
N MET A 27 27.48 -26.04 8.11
CA MET A 27 26.12 -26.58 8.26
C MET A 27 26.09 -28.08 8.58
N LYS A 28 27.15 -28.84 8.25
CA LYS A 28 27.18 -30.30 8.49
C LYS A 28 27.10 -30.62 9.98
N GLY A 29 26.18 -31.53 10.33
CA GLY A 29 26.01 -32.00 11.71
C GLY A 29 25.42 -30.98 12.68
N ARG A 30 25.01 -29.80 12.20
CA ARG A 30 24.35 -28.80 13.04
C ARG A 30 22.89 -29.15 13.29
N LYS A 31 22.35 -28.57 14.36
CA LYS A 31 20.93 -28.59 14.69
C LYS A 31 20.37 -27.16 14.66
N ALA A 32 19.08 -27.04 14.34
CA ALA A 32 18.33 -25.80 14.42
C ALA A 32 17.13 -25.95 15.36
N TYR A 33 16.71 -24.85 15.99
CA TYR A 33 15.50 -24.83 16.80
C TYR A 33 14.28 -25.19 15.94
N THR A 34 13.29 -25.87 16.53
CA THR A 34 12.14 -26.42 15.80
C THR A 34 11.44 -25.39 14.89
N ARG A 35 11.38 -24.12 15.30
CA ARG A 35 10.77 -23.05 14.50
C ARG A 35 11.70 -22.38 13.49
N THR A 36 13.02 -22.48 13.66
CA THR A 36 13.97 -21.75 12.81
C THR A 36 14.05 -22.38 11.44
N ASP A 37 13.48 -21.72 10.44
CA ASP A 37 13.54 -22.11 9.03
C ASP A 37 14.60 -21.32 8.26
N HIS A 38 15.00 -20.16 8.80
CA HIS A 38 16.01 -19.31 8.20
C HIS A 38 17.07 -18.88 9.23
N LEU A 39 18.33 -18.88 8.81
CA LEU A 39 19.48 -18.38 9.55
C LEU A 39 20.02 -17.13 8.87
N ILE A 40 20.24 -16.08 9.64
CA ILE A 40 21.06 -14.93 9.23
C ILE A 40 22.41 -15.10 9.90
N LEU A 41 23.45 -15.38 9.13
CA LEU A 41 24.83 -15.49 9.61
C LEU A 41 25.48 -14.12 9.54
N VAL A 42 26.17 -13.72 10.61
CA VAL A 42 26.82 -12.42 10.73
C VAL A 42 28.28 -12.62 11.10
N ASN A 43 29.19 -12.13 10.26
CA ASN A 43 30.62 -12.04 10.55
C ASN A 43 31.09 -10.60 10.29
N GLY A 44 31.42 -9.86 11.35
CA GLY A 44 31.70 -8.43 11.24
C GLY A 44 30.49 -7.66 10.68
N GLU A 45 30.67 -7.03 9.53
CA GLU A 45 29.61 -6.32 8.78
C GLU A 45 28.97 -7.20 7.69
N ASP A 46 29.56 -8.35 7.39
CA ASP A 46 29.07 -9.26 6.35
C ASP A 46 27.88 -10.08 6.87
N MET A 47 26.88 -10.26 5.99
CA MET A 47 25.69 -11.05 6.27
C MET A 47 25.34 -12.03 5.14
N ALA A 48 24.95 -13.24 5.53
CA ALA A 48 24.43 -14.25 4.62
C ALA A 48 23.12 -14.83 5.14
N VAL A 49 22.17 -15.11 4.25
CA VAL A 49 20.89 -15.73 4.60
C VAL A 49 20.86 -17.16 4.09
N VAL A 50 20.50 -18.09 4.97
CA VAL A 50 20.45 -19.53 4.69
C VAL A 50 19.09 -20.07 5.12
N ARG A 51 18.39 -20.76 4.23
CA ARG A 51 17.22 -21.56 4.57
C ARG A 51 17.66 -22.94 5.01
N VAL A 52 17.08 -23.48 6.07
CA VAL A 52 17.44 -24.79 6.62
C VAL A 52 16.29 -25.78 6.52
N MET A 53 16.57 -26.98 6.02
CA MET A 53 15.66 -28.12 6.06
C MET A 53 16.03 -29.00 7.24
N LYS A 54 15.04 -29.30 8.08
CA LYS A 54 15.22 -30.03 9.33
C LYS A 54 14.57 -31.40 9.24
N GLU A 55 15.14 -32.37 9.93
CA GLU A 55 14.51 -33.69 10.10
C GLU A 55 13.16 -33.55 10.84
N ASN A 56 12.15 -34.29 10.39
CA ASN A 56 10.83 -34.26 11.03
C ASN A 56 10.79 -35.11 12.31
N THR A 57 11.31 -34.55 13.40
CA THR A 57 11.27 -35.17 14.73
C THR A 57 10.44 -34.34 15.72
N LYS A 58 10.15 -34.92 16.89
CA LYS A 58 9.52 -34.21 18.02
C LYS A 58 10.53 -33.46 18.91
N GLU A 59 11.81 -33.45 18.54
CA GLU A 59 12.86 -32.77 19.33
C GLU A 59 12.75 -31.24 19.22
N LEU A 60 13.19 -30.57 20.29
CA LEU A 60 13.26 -29.11 20.35
C LEU A 60 14.30 -28.54 19.36
N PHE A 61 15.43 -29.24 19.23
CA PHE A 61 16.48 -28.95 18.27
C PHE A 61 16.57 -30.10 17.28
N LYS A 62 16.32 -29.81 16.01
CA LYS A 62 16.23 -30.80 14.95
C LYS A 62 17.53 -30.81 14.13
N PRO A 63 18.07 -31.98 13.78
CA PRO A 63 19.17 -32.07 12.82
C PRO A 63 18.85 -31.33 11.52
N ILE A 64 19.80 -30.55 11.02
CA ILE A 64 19.73 -29.95 9.69
C ILE A 64 20.10 -31.04 8.69
N ILE A 65 19.16 -31.39 7.81
CA ILE A 65 19.32 -32.44 6.79
C ILE A 65 19.57 -31.85 5.39
N GLY A 66 19.39 -30.54 5.25
CA GLY A 66 19.65 -29.81 4.01
C GLY A 66 19.63 -28.31 4.28
N PHE A 67 20.16 -27.54 3.34
CA PHE A 67 20.10 -26.08 3.39
C PHE A 67 20.13 -25.50 1.98
N GLU A 68 19.72 -24.25 1.87
CA GLU A 68 19.78 -23.45 0.65
C GLU A 68 20.37 -22.08 1.02
N ILE A 69 21.40 -21.64 0.30
CA ILE A 69 21.94 -20.28 0.47
C ILE A 69 21.02 -19.33 -0.28
N VAL A 70 20.32 -18.48 0.47
CA VAL A 70 19.40 -17.46 -0.06
C VAL A 70 20.18 -16.23 -0.52
N SER A 71 21.24 -15.86 0.19
CA SER A 71 22.19 -14.80 -0.20
C SER A 71 23.53 -14.93 0.49
N LEU A 72 24.55 -14.39 -0.18
CA LEU A 72 25.91 -14.17 0.31
C LEU A 72 26.14 -12.67 0.53
N PRO A 73 27.21 -12.25 1.24
CA PRO A 73 27.42 -10.85 1.62
C PRO A 73 27.34 -9.84 0.48
N ASN A 74 27.87 -10.18 -0.71
CA ASN A 74 27.81 -9.33 -1.88
C ASN A 74 26.38 -9.04 -2.40
N ASN A 75 25.40 -9.83 -1.97
CA ASN A 75 23.99 -9.69 -2.33
C ASN A 75 23.06 -9.46 -1.14
N THR A 76 23.60 -9.15 0.03
CA THR A 76 22.84 -8.87 1.25
C THR A 76 23.06 -7.43 1.68
N VAL A 77 21.99 -6.75 2.08
CA VAL A 77 22.06 -5.43 2.72
C VAL A 77 21.38 -5.49 4.08
N PHE A 78 21.94 -4.79 5.06
CA PHE A 78 21.33 -4.65 6.38
C PHE A 78 20.67 -3.29 6.53
N VAL A 79 19.42 -3.29 6.97
CA VAL A 79 18.63 -2.09 7.26
C VAL A 79 18.20 -2.14 8.72
N LYS A 80 18.42 -1.03 9.43
CA LYS A 80 17.85 -0.83 10.76
C LYS A 80 16.86 0.32 10.68
N ASP A 81 15.57 0.01 10.86
CA ASP A 81 14.50 1.00 10.85
C ASP A 81 13.39 0.62 11.85
N GLU A 82 13.35 1.34 12.97
CA GLU A 82 12.39 1.09 14.06
C GLU A 82 10.93 1.38 13.67
N ARG A 83 10.66 1.90 12.47
CA ARG A 83 9.31 2.11 11.94
C ARG A 83 8.79 0.90 11.15
N VAL A 84 9.68 -0.02 10.77
CA VAL A 84 9.33 -1.19 9.96
C VAL A 84 8.83 -2.31 10.87
N ASP A 85 7.53 -2.58 10.81
CA ASP A 85 7.02 -3.87 11.26
C ASP A 85 7.46 -4.98 10.29
N VAL A 86 8.36 -5.87 10.75
CA VAL A 86 8.89 -6.99 9.96
C VAL A 86 7.88 -8.12 9.74
N LEU A 87 6.69 -8.05 10.34
CA LEU A 87 5.57 -8.93 10.07
C LEU A 87 4.57 -8.31 9.09
N ASN A 88 4.72 -7.03 8.75
CA ASN A 88 3.86 -6.35 7.80
C ASN A 88 4.39 -6.55 6.36
N PRO A 89 3.64 -7.24 5.48
CA PRO A 89 4.11 -7.55 4.13
C PRO A 89 4.28 -6.29 3.27
N SER A 90 3.47 -5.25 3.47
CA SER A 90 3.58 -3.98 2.73
C SER A 90 4.81 -3.17 3.16
N HIS A 91 5.20 -3.23 4.43
CA HIS A 91 6.47 -2.64 4.88
C HIS A 91 7.67 -3.36 4.27
N LEU A 92 7.67 -4.69 4.28
CA LEU A 92 8.73 -5.48 3.64
C LEU A 92 8.77 -5.27 2.11
N ALA A 93 7.61 -5.08 1.48
CA ALA A 93 7.50 -4.73 0.07
C ALA A 93 8.17 -3.42 -0.29
N ARG A 94 8.01 -2.41 0.56
CA ARG A 94 8.67 -1.12 0.38
C ARG A 94 10.18 -1.26 0.45
N LEU A 95 10.70 -1.99 1.44
CA LEU A 95 12.14 -2.28 1.54
C LEU A 95 12.68 -3.05 0.33
N ALA A 96 11.93 -4.02 -0.18
CA ALA A 96 12.34 -4.78 -1.36
C ALA A 96 12.43 -3.89 -2.62
N GLU A 97 11.51 -2.93 -2.77
CA GLU A 97 11.53 -1.96 -3.88
C GLU A 97 12.69 -0.97 -3.75
N GLU A 98 12.94 -0.44 -2.54
CA GLU A 98 14.04 0.48 -2.25
C GLU A 98 15.43 -0.16 -2.47
N HIS A 99 15.53 -1.47 -2.31
CA HIS A 99 16.77 -2.25 -2.44
C HIS A 99 16.67 -3.33 -3.52
N ALA A 100 16.07 -2.99 -4.66
CA ALA A 100 15.84 -3.92 -5.77
C ALA A 100 17.09 -4.74 -6.15
N GLY A 101 16.90 -6.05 -6.28
CA GLY A 101 17.96 -7.01 -6.64
C GLY A 101 18.84 -7.49 -5.47
N LYS A 102 18.62 -7.00 -4.26
CA LYS A 102 19.32 -7.44 -3.04
C LYS A 102 18.38 -8.22 -2.11
N VAL A 103 19.00 -9.00 -1.22
CA VAL A 103 18.31 -9.51 -0.02
C VAL A 103 18.46 -8.48 1.08
N VAL A 104 17.35 -8.00 1.61
CA VAL A 104 17.34 -7.02 2.69
C VAL A 104 17.13 -7.77 4.00
N VAL A 105 18.15 -7.81 4.84
CA VAL A 105 17.99 -8.16 6.25
C VAL A 105 17.57 -6.90 7.00
N VAL A 106 16.49 -6.99 7.76
CA VAL A 106 15.95 -5.84 8.49
C VAL A 106 15.88 -6.13 9.99
N GLU A 107 16.39 -5.19 10.79
CA GLU A 107 16.07 -5.05 12.21
C GLU A 107 15.04 -3.92 12.34
N GLY A 108 13.80 -4.30 12.65
CA GLY A 108 12.65 -3.41 12.67
C GLY A 108 12.11 -3.09 14.06
N MET A 109 10.81 -2.79 14.11
CA MET A 109 10.06 -2.55 15.35
C MET A 109 10.35 -3.62 16.41
N PHE A 110 10.53 -3.18 17.65
CA PHE A 110 10.83 -4.03 18.80
C PHE A 110 12.14 -4.84 18.68
N ASN A 111 13.07 -4.41 17.80
CA ASN A 111 14.28 -5.14 17.43
C ASN A 111 14.00 -6.53 16.84
N HIS A 112 12.82 -6.73 16.27
CA HIS A 112 12.54 -7.96 15.53
C HIS A 112 13.36 -7.97 14.24
N VAL A 113 13.92 -9.14 13.92
CA VAL A 113 14.74 -9.34 12.72
C VAL A 113 14.00 -10.23 11.74
N SER A 114 14.02 -9.86 10.47
CA SER A 114 13.56 -10.68 9.35
C SER A 114 14.38 -10.36 8.10
N PHE A 115 13.97 -10.92 6.96
CA PHE A 115 14.52 -10.52 5.67
C PHE A 115 13.46 -10.54 4.58
N VAL A 116 13.75 -9.87 3.47
CA VAL A 116 12.94 -9.91 2.25
C VAL A 116 13.84 -10.07 1.03
N LYS A 117 13.39 -10.88 0.06
CA LYS A 117 14.07 -11.15 -1.21
C LYS A 117 13.06 -11.27 -2.33
N ASP A 118 13.30 -10.68 -3.50
CA ASP A 118 12.55 -10.93 -4.74
C ASP A 118 11.02 -11.02 -4.54
N ILE A 119 10.44 -10.04 -3.84
CA ILE A 119 8.99 -9.92 -3.83
C ILE A 119 8.56 -8.92 -4.89
N VAL A 120 7.47 -9.25 -5.57
CA VAL A 120 6.82 -8.35 -6.53
C VAL A 120 5.61 -7.78 -5.81
N PRO A 121 5.64 -6.50 -5.40
CA PRO A 121 4.53 -5.91 -4.70
C PRO A 121 3.32 -5.73 -5.62
N ILE A 122 2.13 -5.91 -5.07
CA ILE A 122 0.89 -5.57 -5.77
C ILE A 122 0.75 -4.05 -5.75
N LYS A 123 0.59 -3.44 -6.93
CA LYS A 123 0.34 -2.00 -7.03
C LYS A 123 -1.15 -1.71 -6.93
N LEU A 124 -1.53 -0.88 -5.97
CA LEU A 124 -2.91 -0.43 -5.76
C LEU A 124 -3.00 1.07 -6.05
N ARG A 125 -3.64 1.46 -7.15
CA ARG A 125 -3.93 2.87 -7.43
C ARG A 125 -4.94 3.40 -6.43
N VAL A 126 -4.64 4.53 -5.81
CA VAL A 126 -5.54 5.25 -4.91
C VAL A 126 -5.89 6.56 -5.58
N LEU A 127 -7.10 6.67 -6.11
CA LEU A 127 -7.57 7.86 -6.82
C LEU A 127 -8.63 8.61 -5.99
N ASP A 128 -8.32 9.86 -5.64
CA ASP A 128 -9.19 10.73 -4.83
C ASP A 128 -9.03 12.21 -5.20
N THR A 129 -9.91 13.06 -4.68
CA THR A 129 -9.88 14.51 -4.89
C THR A 129 -9.20 15.25 -3.74
N VAL A 130 -8.47 16.32 -4.05
CA VAL A 130 -7.89 17.29 -3.09
C VAL A 130 -8.27 18.71 -3.50
N PRO A 131 -8.36 19.70 -2.59
CA PRO A 131 -8.02 19.67 -1.16
C PRO A 131 -9.11 19.07 -0.24
N PRO A 132 -8.76 18.69 1.02
CA PRO A 132 -7.42 18.80 1.60
C PRO A 132 -6.45 17.77 1.02
N SER A 133 -5.15 18.12 1.00
CA SER A 133 -4.05 17.19 0.68
C SER A 133 -3.26 16.86 1.96
N PRO A 134 -2.79 15.62 2.16
CA PRO A 134 -3.07 14.44 1.33
C PRO A 134 -4.56 14.08 1.34
N SER A 135 -5.01 13.41 0.28
CA SER A 135 -6.40 13.00 0.16
C SER A 135 -6.83 12.09 1.33
N LYS A 136 -8.12 12.14 1.69
CA LYS A 136 -8.65 11.30 2.77
C LYS A 136 -8.41 9.82 2.46
N LEU A 137 -8.66 9.40 1.23
CA LEU A 137 -8.51 7.99 0.86
C LEU A 137 -7.05 7.54 0.92
N SER A 138 -6.10 8.35 0.45
CA SER A 138 -4.66 8.05 0.55
C SER A 138 -4.26 7.77 2.00
N CYS A 139 -4.68 8.64 2.94
CA CYS A 139 -4.43 8.43 4.36
C CYS A 139 -5.08 7.14 4.91
N LEU A 140 -6.32 6.85 4.50
CA LEU A 140 -7.01 5.64 4.97
C LEU A 140 -6.35 4.36 4.44
N VAL A 141 -5.91 4.35 3.17
CA VAL A 141 -5.23 3.21 2.56
C VAL A 141 -3.89 2.97 3.23
N GLU A 142 -3.06 4.00 3.42
CA GLU A 142 -1.78 3.85 4.13
C GLU A 142 -1.99 3.31 5.57
N ASN A 143 -2.98 3.82 6.30
CA ASN A 143 -3.32 3.30 7.62
C ASN A 143 -3.84 1.85 7.58
N ALA A 144 -4.62 1.49 6.56
CA ALA A 144 -5.10 0.12 6.38
C ALA A 144 -3.95 -0.85 6.11
N LEU A 145 -3.01 -0.48 5.24
CA LEU A 145 -1.82 -1.29 4.93
C LEU A 145 -0.89 -1.42 6.14
N ALA A 146 -0.73 -0.35 6.94
CA ALA A 146 0.08 -0.38 8.16
C ALA A 146 -0.56 -1.18 9.31
N SER A 147 -1.87 -1.45 9.25
CA SER A 147 -2.62 -2.04 10.37
C SER A 147 -2.29 -3.50 10.69
N GLY A 148 -1.69 -4.23 9.75
CA GLY A 148 -1.44 -5.67 9.88
C GLY A 148 -2.67 -6.55 9.63
N TYR A 149 -3.78 -5.99 9.15
CA TYR A 149 -4.99 -6.74 8.76
C TYR A 149 -5.06 -7.07 7.26
N ILE A 150 -3.99 -6.78 6.51
CA ILE A 150 -3.86 -7.08 5.08
C ILE A 150 -2.56 -7.87 4.91
N ASP A 151 -2.69 -9.14 4.57
CA ASP A 151 -1.57 -10.09 4.45
C ASP A 151 -0.89 -10.05 3.06
N LEU A 152 -1.29 -9.11 2.21
CA LEU A 152 -0.75 -8.92 0.86
C LEU A 152 0.34 -7.83 0.84
N PRO A 153 1.42 -8.00 0.05
CA PRO A 153 2.47 -7.00 -0.12
C PRO A 153 2.02 -5.90 -1.08
N ILE A 154 1.11 -5.03 -0.64
CA ILE A 154 0.52 -3.97 -1.47
C ILE A 154 1.32 -2.68 -1.29
N LEU A 155 1.61 -2.00 -2.41
CA LEU A 155 2.16 -0.64 -2.41
C LEU A 155 1.19 0.32 -3.12
N PRO A 156 0.76 1.40 -2.43
CA PRO A 156 -0.20 2.33 -3.00
C PRO A 156 0.46 3.26 -4.02
N ILE A 157 -0.21 3.51 -5.15
CA ILE A 157 0.11 4.56 -6.12
C ILE A 157 -0.90 5.68 -5.92
N LEU A 158 -0.46 6.81 -5.38
CA LEU A 158 -1.35 7.91 -5.02
C LEU A 158 -1.57 8.82 -6.24
N GLU A 159 -2.84 8.96 -6.66
CA GLU A 159 -3.27 9.85 -7.73
C GLU A 159 -4.32 10.83 -7.18
N GLU A 160 -4.03 12.12 -7.25
CA GLU A 160 -4.89 13.17 -6.70
C GLU A 160 -5.46 14.07 -7.81
N ILE A 161 -6.78 14.26 -7.78
CA ILE A 161 -7.48 15.23 -8.63
C ILE A 161 -7.55 16.55 -7.87
N ASP A 162 -6.73 17.53 -8.26
CA ASP A 162 -6.69 18.84 -7.62
C ASP A 162 -7.80 19.77 -8.13
N LEU A 163 -8.77 20.07 -7.27
CA LEU A 163 -9.91 20.94 -7.57
C LEU A 163 -9.51 22.40 -7.81
N ASN A 164 -8.45 22.88 -7.17
CA ASN A 164 -7.95 24.25 -7.37
C ASN A 164 -7.27 24.38 -8.73
N GLU A 165 -6.53 23.35 -9.17
CA GLU A 165 -5.96 23.33 -10.52
C GLU A 165 -7.05 23.25 -11.59
N LEU A 166 -8.07 22.41 -11.39
CA LEU A 166 -9.23 22.36 -12.28
C LEU A 166 -9.96 23.71 -12.36
N ALA A 167 -10.01 24.46 -11.26
CA ALA A 167 -10.62 25.79 -11.22
C ALA A 167 -9.92 26.83 -12.10
N LYS A 168 -8.66 26.63 -12.47
CA LYS A 168 -7.96 27.51 -13.42
C LYS A 168 -8.46 27.32 -14.86
N GLY A 169 -8.96 26.12 -15.19
CA GLY A 169 -9.40 25.74 -16.53
C GLY A 169 -10.86 26.03 -16.85
N VAL A 170 -11.63 26.55 -15.89
CA VAL A 170 -13.05 26.90 -16.08
C VAL A 170 -13.22 28.00 -17.12
N LYS A 171 -14.29 27.93 -17.89
CA LYS A 171 -14.58 28.84 -19.01
C LYS A 171 -15.27 30.11 -18.54
N ASN A 172 -16.19 29.99 -17.59
CA ASN A 172 -17.04 31.08 -17.14
C ASN A 172 -16.36 32.01 -16.11
N GLU A 173 -17.01 33.12 -15.78
CA GLU A 173 -16.46 34.18 -14.92
C GLU A 173 -16.30 33.75 -13.46
N GLY A 174 -17.06 32.76 -13.02
CA GLY A 174 -16.93 32.19 -11.68
C GLY A 174 -16.96 30.67 -11.62
N VAL A 175 -16.73 30.17 -10.41
CA VAL A 175 -16.62 28.74 -10.11
C VAL A 175 -17.50 28.40 -8.92
N ILE A 176 -18.16 27.25 -8.97
CA ILE A 176 -18.87 26.69 -7.82
C ILE A 176 -18.16 25.40 -7.43
N PHE A 177 -17.71 25.34 -6.18
CA PHE A 177 -17.19 24.14 -5.53
C PHE A 177 -18.30 23.39 -4.79
N PRO A 178 -18.14 22.08 -4.51
CA PRO A 178 -19.21 21.28 -3.92
C PRO A 178 -19.49 21.60 -2.45
N CYS A 179 -18.48 22.02 -1.68
CA CYS A 179 -18.65 22.42 -0.28
C CYS A 179 -17.58 23.42 0.16
N LYS A 180 -17.78 24.13 1.27
CA LYS A 180 -16.78 25.05 1.84
C LYS A 180 -15.78 24.39 2.78
N ALA A 181 -16.08 23.17 3.22
CA ALA A 181 -15.36 22.49 4.31
C ALA A 181 -13.87 22.22 4.03
N SER A 182 -13.42 22.37 2.79
CA SER A 182 -12.02 22.19 2.41
C SER A 182 -11.48 23.46 1.76
N ASN A 183 -10.15 23.65 1.80
CA ASN A 183 -9.46 24.86 1.33
C ASN A 183 -9.47 25.03 -0.21
N MET A 184 -10.64 24.89 -0.84
CA MET A 184 -10.84 25.17 -2.24
C MET A 184 -10.81 26.67 -2.49
N SER A 185 -10.15 27.07 -3.57
CA SER A 185 -10.01 28.47 -3.97
C SER A 185 -9.85 28.58 -5.48
N SER A 186 -10.13 29.76 -6.01
CA SER A 186 -9.91 30.11 -7.42
C SER A 186 -9.46 31.57 -7.51
N ASP A 187 -8.69 31.89 -8.55
CA ASP A 187 -8.38 33.28 -8.92
C ASP A 187 -9.62 34.02 -9.47
N LYS A 188 -10.62 33.27 -9.93
CA LYS A 188 -11.94 33.78 -10.32
C LYS A 188 -12.84 33.90 -9.10
N ARG A 189 -13.98 34.58 -9.25
CA ARG A 189 -14.99 34.62 -8.20
C ARG A 189 -15.52 33.21 -7.96
N TYR A 190 -15.39 32.71 -6.73
CA TYR A 190 -15.79 31.36 -6.39
C TYR A 190 -16.86 31.34 -5.30
N PHE A 191 -17.63 30.26 -5.33
CA PHE A 191 -18.77 30.02 -4.46
C PHE A 191 -18.79 28.57 -4.01
N PHE A 192 -19.63 28.27 -3.01
CA PHE A 192 -19.78 26.92 -2.47
C PHE A 192 -21.23 26.47 -2.53
N LEU A 193 -21.47 25.31 -3.12
CA LEU A 193 -22.81 24.80 -3.39
C LEU A 193 -23.60 24.51 -2.10
N ASP A 194 -22.90 24.12 -1.02
CA ASP A 194 -23.48 23.87 0.30
C ASP A 194 -23.97 25.14 1.02
N GLU A 195 -23.49 26.32 0.61
CA GLU A 195 -23.97 27.61 1.14
C GLU A 195 -25.18 28.16 0.37
N THR A 196 -25.63 27.48 -0.69
CA THR A 196 -26.75 27.93 -1.54
C THR A 196 -26.66 29.41 -1.99
N PRO A 197 -25.52 29.83 -2.57
CA PRO A 197 -25.26 31.24 -2.87
C PRO A 197 -26.17 31.78 -3.95
N GLU A 198 -26.48 33.07 -3.90
CA GLU A 198 -27.09 33.77 -5.04
C GLU A 198 -26.04 33.93 -6.14
N LEU A 199 -26.41 33.54 -7.37
CA LEU A 199 -25.52 33.59 -8.53
C LEU A 199 -25.89 34.78 -9.40
N ASP A 200 -25.02 35.79 -9.43
CA ASP A 200 -25.13 37.01 -10.22
C ASP A 200 -24.24 37.00 -11.47
N ILE A 201 -23.44 35.94 -11.64
CA ILE A 201 -22.55 35.71 -12.78
C ILE A 201 -22.69 34.29 -13.32
N GLU A 202 -22.28 34.07 -14.57
CA GLU A 202 -22.19 32.72 -15.14
C GLU A 202 -21.04 31.95 -14.47
N THR A 203 -21.29 30.68 -14.14
CA THR A 203 -20.37 29.87 -13.34
C THR A 203 -20.25 28.44 -13.87
N ASP A 204 -19.05 27.87 -13.74
CA ASP A 204 -18.84 26.43 -13.93
C ASP A 204 -18.87 25.71 -12.59
N LEU A 205 -19.49 24.53 -12.55
CA LEU A 205 -19.57 23.68 -11.37
C LEU A 205 -18.44 22.65 -11.41
N ILE A 206 -17.53 22.73 -10.45
CA ILE A 206 -16.57 21.66 -10.17
C ILE A 206 -17.26 20.67 -9.23
N GLY A 207 -17.54 19.47 -9.71
CA GLY A 207 -18.37 18.54 -8.95
C GLY A 207 -18.59 17.20 -9.65
N CYS A 208 -19.26 16.28 -8.95
CA CYS A 208 -19.70 15.02 -9.52
C CYS A 208 -21.20 15.07 -9.82
N ASP A 209 -21.78 13.94 -10.24
CA ASP A 209 -23.23 13.82 -10.49
C ASP A 209 -24.09 14.27 -9.29
N LEU A 210 -23.66 14.01 -8.05
CA LEU A 210 -24.40 14.49 -6.87
C LEU A 210 -24.43 16.03 -6.81
N SER A 211 -23.28 16.68 -7.01
CA SER A 211 -23.18 18.14 -7.06
C SER A 211 -24.06 18.71 -8.17
N ALA A 212 -24.03 18.11 -9.37
CA ALA A 212 -24.86 18.54 -10.49
C ALA A 212 -26.37 18.43 -10.16
N ARG A 213 -26.79 17.35 -9.50
CA ARG A 213 -28.19 17.18 -9.05
C ARG A 213 -28.59 18.22 -8.00
N ILE A 214 -27.71 18.53 -7.05
CA ILE A 214 -27.95 19.57 -6.04
C ILE A 214 -28.08 20.93 -6.73
N PHE A 215 -27.17 21.27 -7.64
CA PHE A 215 -27.20 22.51 -8.41
C PHE A 215 -28.51 22.67 -9.18
N ARG A 216 -28.93 21.65 -9.94
CA ARG A 216 -30.23 21.65 -10.65
C ARG A 216 -31.40 21.86 -9.71
N SER A 217 -31.35 21.26 -8.51
CA SER A 217 -32.42 21.39 -7.52
C SER A 217 -32.54 22.83 -7.02
N ILE A 218 -31.42 23.50 -6.74
CA ILE A 218 -31.38 24.87 -6.21
C ILE A 218 -31.71 25.89 -7.30
N TYR A 219 -31.00 25.85 -8.42
CA TYR A 219 -31.02 26.92 -9.42
C TYR A 219 -31.96 26.66 -10.60
N LYS A 220 -32.53 25.46 -10.71
CA LYS A 220 -33.39 25.03 -11.84
C LYS A 220 -32.73 25.23 -13.22
N LYS A 221 -31.40 25.08 -13.28
CA LYS A 221 -30.56 25.23 -14.47
C LYS A 221 -29.56 24.07 -14.58
N GLU A 222 -29.09 23.81 -15.80
CA GLU A 222 -27.96 22.90 -16.03
C GLU A 222 -26.64 23.62 -15.74
N PRO A 223 -25.72 23.01 -14.96
CA PRO A 223 -24.40 23.59 -14.74
C PRO A 223 -23.44 23.30 -15.89
N GLY A 224 -22.47 24.21 -16.10
CA GLY A 224 -21.23 23.87 -16.80
C GLY A 224 -20.38 22.93 -15.95
N LEU A 225 -20.66 21.62 -16.01
CA LEU A 225 -20.04 20.63 -15.14
C LEU A 225 -18.60 20.31 -15.56
N VAL A 226 -17.65 20.49 -14.64
CA VAL A 226 -16.31 19.92 -14.67
C VAL A 226 -16.32 18.69 -13.75
N ASN A 227 -16.31 17.49 -14.36
CA ASN A 227 -16.43 16.23 -13.61
C ASN A 227 -15.18 15.95 -12.77
N ILE A 228 -15.39 15.64 -11.49
CA ILE A 228 -14.32 15.26 -10.55
C ILE A 228 -14.56 13.91 -9.89
N CYS A 229 -15.56 13.14 -10.34
CA CYS A 229 -15.91 11.85 -9.75
C CYS A 229 -14.73 10.86 -9.89
N PRO A 230 -14.08 10.42 -8.80
CA PRO A 230 -12.96 9.49 -8.92
C PRO A 230 -13.37 8.18 -9.58
N TRP A 231 -14.59 7.70 -9.33
CA TRP A 231 -15.08 6.46 -9.96
C TRP A 231 -15.29 6.60 -11.48
N ASP A 232 -15.75 7.76 -11.97
CA ASP A 232 -15.93 7.98 -13.41
C ASP A 232 -14.57 8.16 -14.12
N LEU A 233 -13.60 8.76 -13.42
CA LEU A 233 -12.28 9.11 -13.95
C LEU A 233 -11.25 7.98 -13.80
N ALA A 234 -11.54 6.98 -12.99
CA ALA A 234 -10.64 5.86 -12.76
C ALA A 234 -10.41 5.04 -14.04
N PRO A 235 -9.16 4.77 -14.42
CA PRO A 235 -8.84 3.97 -15.60
C PRO A 235 -9.35 2.52 -15.51
N ARG A 236 -9.87 2.02 -16.63
CA ARG A 236 -10.22 0.61 -16.84
C ARG A 236 -9.08 -0.12 -17.53
N ASP A 237 -7.89 -0.03 -16.93
CA ASP A 237 -6.63 -0.54 -17.47
C ASP A 237 -6.19 -1.86 -16.83
N GLY A 238 -7.03 -2.45 -15.98
CA GLY A 238 -6.72 -3.68 -15.26
C GLY A 238 -5.84 -3.48 -14.02
N ILE A 239 -5.39 -2.27 -13.72
CA ILE A 239 -4.63 -2.00 -12.49
C ILE A 239 -5.62 -1.91 -11.32
N PRO A 240 -5.44 -2.68 -10.24
CA PRO A 240 -6.21 -2.55 -9.01
C PRO A 240 -6.33 -1.09 -8.57
N THR A 241 -7.55 -0.58 -8.47
CA THR A 241 -7.81 0.82 -8.17
C THR A 241 -8.84 0.94 -7.05
N ILE A 242 -8.57 1.77 -6.04
CA ILE A 242 -9.54 2.12 -4.99
C ILE A 242 -9.94 3.59 -5.11
N VAL A 243 -11.25 3.84 -5.02
CA VAL A 243 -11.86 5.17 -5.12
C VAL A 243 -12.94 5.40 -4.06
N LYS A 244 -13.25 6.66 -3.78
CA LYS A 244 -14.41 7.06 -2.97
C LYS A 244 -15.62 7.42 -3.84
N CYS A 245 -16.81 7.03 -3.41
CA CYS A 245 -18.06 7.51 -3.99
C CYS A 245 -19.15 7.78 -2.93
N CYS A 246 -19.87 8.89 -3.10
CA CYS A 246 -20.99 9.26 -2.22
C CYS A 246 -22.29 8.51 -2.54
N LYS A 247 -22.39 7.83 -3.70
CA LYS A 247 -23.57 7.02 -4.07
C LYS A 247 -23.55 5.64 -3.42
N VAL A 248 -22.38 5.17 -3.00
CA VAL A 248 -22.20 3.91 -2.31
C VAL A 248 -22.66 4.07 -0.86
N LYS A 249 -23.68 3.29 -0.48
CA LYS A 249 -24.28 3.28 0.87
C LYS A 249 -24.02 1.97 1.63
N SER A 250 -23.58 0.93 0.93
CA SER A 250 -23.04 -0.30 1.50
C SER A 250 -21.56 -0.13 1.83
N ASP A 251 -20.95 -1.10 2.49
CA ASP A 251 -19.55 -1.03 2.92
C ASP A 251 -18.60 -0.75 1.74
N HIS A 252 -18.75 -1.50 0.64
CA HIS A 252 -18.03 -1.28 -0.62
C HIS A 252 -18.83 -1.83 -1.82
N LEU A 253 -18.34 -1.51 -3.04
CA LEU A 253 -18.72 -2.14 -4.31
C LEU A 253 -17.45 -2.53 -5.06
N ILE A 254 -17.51 -3.61 -5.85
CA ILE A 254 -16.43 -4.02 -6.75
C ILE A 254 -16.97 -3.96 -8.17
N ASP A 255 -16.22 -3.31 -9.04
CA ASP A 255 -16.56 -3.04 -10.43
C ASP A 255 -15.29 -3.22 -11.28
N GLU A 256 -15.12 -4.43 -11.83
CA GLU A 256 -13.92 -4.86 -12.55
C GLU A 256 -12.63 -4.65 -11.70
N ASN A 257 -11.70 -3.83 -12.16
CA ASN A 257 -10.45 -3.48 -11.48
C ASN A 257 -10.61 -2.42 -10.38
N ILE A 258 -11.84 -2.01 -10.09
CA ILE A 258 -12.11 -0.89 -9.18
C ILE A 258 -12.88 -1.37 -7.96
N VAL A 259 -12.34 -1.08 -6.79
CA VAL A 259 -13.07 -1.14 -5.53
C VAL A 259 -13.51 0.27 -5.11
N VAL A 260 -14.80 0.42 -4.83
CA VAL A 260 -15.43 1.69 -4.50
C VAL A 260 -15.87 1.65 -3.05
N VAL A 261 -15.30 2.52 -2.23
CA VAL A 261 -15.71 2.70 -0.83
C VAL A 261 -16.59 3.93 -0.66
N GLN A 262 -17.40 3.94 0.39
CA GLN A 262 -18.24 5.09 0.70
C GLN A 262 -17.41 6.35 1.02
N TRP A 263 -17.98 7.53 0.76
CA TRP A 263 -17.33 8.82 1.04
C TRP A 263 -16.88 8.98 2.51
N GLY A 264 -17.69 8.44 3.43
CA GLY A 264 -17.48 8.46 4.87
C GLY A 264 -16.47 7.44 5.40
N ALA A 265 -15.86 6.61 4.55
CA ALA A 265 -15.20 5.38 4.97
C ALA A 265 -14.21 5.54 6.14
N SER A 266 -14.19 4.53 6.99
CA SER A 266 -13.21 4.30 8.07
C SER A 266 -12.04 3.43 7.59
N VAL A 267 -10.95 3.37 8.38
CA VAL A 267 -9.82 2.47 8.08
C VAL A 267 -10.29 1.02 8.00
N ARG A 268 -11.17 0.58 8.92
CA ARG A 268 -11.74 -0.78 8.91
C ARG A 268 -12.47 -1.09 7.61
N GLU A 269 -13.31 -0.18 7.14
CA GLU A 269 -14.08 -0.38 5.90
C GLU A 269 -13.16 -0.40 4.66
N VAL A 270 -12.09 0.40 4.66
CA VAL A 270 -11.06 0.33 3.60
C VAL A 270 -10.30 -0.99 3.65
N THR A 271 -9.90 -1.46 4.84
CA THR A 271 -9.28 -2.78 5.02
C THR A 271 -10.17 -3.91 4.50
N GLU A 272 -11.45 -3.91 4.91
CA GLU A 272 -12.43 -4.92 4.48
C GLU A 272 -12.65 -4.88 2.96
N ALA A 273 -12.71 -3.69 2.37
CA ALA A 273 -12.86 -3.53 0.93
C ALA A 273 -11.63 -4.05 0.15
N ILE A 274 -10.41 -3.75 0.63
CA ILE A 274 -9.17 -4.25 0.00
C ILE A 274 -9.11 -5.77 0.07
N ASN A 275 -9.37 -6.37 1.23
CA ASN A 275 -9.37 -7.83 1.37
C ASN A 275 -10.44 -8.49 0.48
N ALA A 276 -11.69 -7.98 0.52
CA ALA A 276 -12.77 -8.51 -0.31
C ALA A 276 -12.50 -8.39 -1.81
N PHE A 277 -11.80 -7.32 -2.24
CA PHE A 277 -11.37 -7.13 -3.61
C PHE A 277 -10.32 -8.17 -4.00
N PHE A 278 -9.26 -8.34 -3.23
CA PHE A 278 -8.19 -9.28 -3.56
C PHE A 278 -8.55 -10.76 -3.34
N ASP A 279 -9.59 -11.07 -2.56
CA ASP A 279 -10.16 -12.42 -2.48
C ASP A 279 -10.84 -12.85 -3.79
N GLN A 280 -11.37 -11.89 -4.55
CA GLN A 280 -12.06 -12.11 -5.83
C GLN A 280 -11.17 -11.83 -7.04
N TRP A 281 -10.10 -11.05 -6.83
CA TRP A 281 -9.09 -10.78 -7.82
C TRP A 281 -8.29 -12.06 -8.03
N GLU A 282 -8.43 -12.69 -9.19
CA GLU A 282 -7.44 -13.68 -9.61
C GLU A 282 -6.10 -12.96 -9.62
N VAL A 283 -5.27 -13.24 -8.60
CA VAL A 283 -3.87 -12.84 -8.61
C VAL A 283 -3.24 -13.71 -9.68
N ASP A 284 -3.42 -13.30 -10.93
CA ASP A 284 -2.64 -13.81 -12.04
C ASP A 284 -1.20 -13.58 -11.63
N SER A 285 -0.59 -14.68 -11.19
CA SER A 285 0.78 -14.77 -10.74
C SER A 285 1.61 -14.57 -11.99
N THR A 286 1.70 -13.32 -12.42
CA THR A 286 2.38 -12.97 -13.64
C THR A 286 3.87 -13.11 -13.33
N PRO A 287 4.59 -13.96 -14.09
CA PRO A 287 5.86 -14.59 -13.70
C PRO A 287 7.01 -13.63 -13.41
#